data_AF-A0A2V8GFA7-F1
#
_entry.id   AF-A0A2V8GFA7-F1
#
_cell.length_a   1.000
_cell.length_b   1.000
_cell.length_c   1.000
_cell.angle_alpha   90.00
_cell.angle_beta   90.00
_cell.angle_gamma   90.00
#
_symmetry.space_group_name_H-M   'P 1'
#
loop_
_entity.id
_entity.type
_entity.pdbx_description
1 polymer ?
#
loop_
_entity_poly.entity_id
_entity_poly.type
_entity_poly.pdbx_seq_one_letter_code
_entity_poly.pdbx_strand_id
1 'polypeptide(L)'
;MKSLLLNSAFAAGLAVALAVATPAAASKHQGKKKAPAGHSMTGCLEKGETANTYKLTNVTGKGPKTVEIVDVASGVDLAPHIGHTVTIT
;
A
#
# COMPACT_ATOMS: atom_id res chain seq x y z
N MET A 1 -15.31 -17.97 -48.13
CA MET A 1 -14.07 -17.18 -48.35
C MET A 1 -13.09 -17.64 -47.28
N LYS A 2 -12.42 -18.79 -47.48
CA LYS A 2 -11.00 -18.92 -47.89
C LYS A 2 -10.10 -18.15 -46.90
N SER A 3 -9.68 -18.78 -45.81
CA SER A 3 -8.50 -19.68 -45.70
C SER A 3 -7.19 -18.90 -45.57
N LEU A 4 -6.56 -19.08 -44.42
CA LEU A 4 -5.17 -19.54 -44.28
C LEU A 4 -4.11 -18.88 -45.17
N LEU A 5 -3.31 -18.00 -44.57
CA LEU A 5 -1.91 -17.72 -44.93
C LEU A 5 -1.23 -17.34 -43.60
N LEU A 6 -0.50 -18.18 -42.87
CA LEU A 6 0.55 -19.12 -43.25
C LEU A 6 1.48 -18.53 -44.31
N ASN A 7 2.50 -17.77 -43.87
CA ASN A 7 3.73 -17.66 -44.62
C ASN A 7 4.94 -17.76 -43.70
N SER A 8 5.41 -19.01 -43.63
CA SER A 8 6.72 -19.46 -43.21
C SER A 8 7.85 -18.72 -43.95
N ALA A 9 8.78 -18.15 -43.20
CA ALA A 9 10.15 -18.01 -43.65
C ALA A 9 10.99 -19.01 -42.84
N PHE A 10 11.13 -20.21 -43.41
CA PHE A 10 12.14 -21.19 -43.01
C PHE A 10 13.51 -20.61 -43.40
N ALA A 11 14.34 -20.29 -42.42
CA ALA A 11 15.78 -20.24 -42.60
C ALA A 11 16.39 -21.33 -41.72
N ALA A 12 16.75 -22.43 -42.37
CA ALA A 12 17.46 -23.55 -41.77
C ALA A 12 18.84 -23.09 -41.29
N GLY A 13 19.11 -23.29 -39.99
CA GLY A 13 20.42 -23.15 -39.39
C GLY A 13 20.65 -24.31 -38.44
N LEU A 14 21.37 -25.32 -38.93
CA LEU A 14 21.82 -26.51 -38.21
C LEU A 14 22.83 -26.11 -37.11
N ALA A 15 22.50 -26.33 -35.85
CA ALA A 15 23.48 -26.56 -34.79
C ALA A 15 22.83 -27.30 -33.61
N VAL A 16 23.19 -28.58 -33.48
CA VAL A 16 22.93 -29.40 -32.30
C VAL A 16 23.84 -28.92 -31.17
N ALA A 17 23.24 -28.48 -30.06
CA ALA A 17 23.89 -28.49 -28.77
C ALA A 17 22.84 -28.81 -27.70
N LEU A 18 22.87 -30.04 -27.18
CA LEU A 18 22.22 -30.40 -25.93
C LEU A 18 22.92 -29.63 -24.80
N ALA A 19 22.41 -28.45 -24.48
CA ALA A 19 22.67 -27.80 -23.21
C ALA A 19 21.41 -27.96 -22.36
N VAL A 20 21.50 -28.84 -21.35
CA VAL A 20 20.52 -28.93 -20.25
C VAL A 20 20.51 -27.60 -19.50
N ALA A 21 19.75 -26.63 -20.00
CA ALA A 21 19.44 -25.42 -19.29
C ALA A 21 18.41 -25.78 -18.22
N THR A 22 18.88 -26.08 -17.01
CA THR A 22 18.05 -26.02 -15.81
C THR A 22 17.34 -24.67 -15.82
N PRO A 23 15.99 -24.60 -15.75
CA PRO A 23 15.38 -23.36 -15.36
C PRO A 23 15.82 -23.14 -13.92
N ALA A 24 16.84 -22.30 -13.72
CA ALA A 24 16.98 -21.58 -12.47
C ALA A 24 15.71 -20.76 -12.37
N ALA A 25 14.68 -21.37 -11.78
CA ALA A 25 13.53 -20.69 -11.24
C ALA A 25 14.13 -19.73 -10.22
N ALA A 26 14.46 -18.54 -10.71
CA ALA A 26 14.74 -17.37 -9.90
C ALA A 26 13.46 -17.16 -9.11
N SER A 27 13.40 -17.85 -7.97
CA SER A 27 12.40 -17.69 -6.96
C SER A 27 12.58 -16.25 -6.52
N LYS A 28 11.81 -15.36 -7.14
CA LYS A 28 11.65 -14.00 -6.70
C LYS A 28 11.09 -14.13 -5.30
N HIS A 29 12.00 -14.15 -4.33
CA HIS A 29 11.67 -14.00 -2.93
C HIS A 29 11.01 -12.63 -2.87
N GLN A 30 9.68 -12.62 -2.97
CA GLN A 30 8.88 -11.46 -2.66
C GLN A 30 9.12 -11.26 -1.17
N GLY A 31 10.18 -10.53 -0.85
CA GLY A 31 10.48 -10.11 0.50
C GLY A 31 9.20 -9.53 1.03
N LYS A 32 8.63 -10.17 2.06
CA LYS A 32 7.39 -9.76 2.68
C LYS A 32 7.62 -8.30 3.06
N LYS A 33 6.99 -7.36 2.35
CA LYS A 33 7.10 -5.94 2.68
C LYS A 33 6.66 -5.84 4.13
N LYS A 34 7.61 -5.48 5.01
CA LYS A 34 7.35 -5.30 6.42
C LYS A 34 6.17 -4.33 6.50
N ALA A 35 5.09 -4.75 7.15
CA ALA A 35 3.93 -3.87 7.35
C ALA A 35 4.46 -2.55 7.94
N PRO A 36 3.95 -1.38 7.48
CA PRO A 36 4.36 -0.11 8.04
C PRO A 36 4.22 -0.19 9.56
N ALA A 37 5.28 0.19 10.28
CA ALA A 37 5.26 0.22 11.72
C ALA A 37 4.11 1.16 12.16
N GLY A 38 3.22 0.69 13.04
CA GLY A 38 2.13 1.50 13.56
C GLY A 38 2.66 2.83 14.11
N HIS A 39 2.01 3.93 13.74
CA HIS A 39 2.41 5.27 14.16
C HIS A 39 1.48 5.72 15.25
N SER A 40 2.01 5.86 16.47
CA SER A 40 1.25 6.48 17.55
C SER A 40 1.46 7.99 17.59
N MET A 41 0.38 8.74 17.75
CA MET A 41 0.39 10.19 17.87
C MET A 41 -0.53 10.63 19.00
N THR A 42 -0.02 11.54 19.85
CA THR A 42 -0.74 12.08 21.01
C THR A 42 -0.96 13.57 20.83
N GLY A 43 -2.20 14.03 20.96
CA GLY A 43 -2.57 15.44 20.84
C GLY A 43 -4.00 15.71 21.30
N CYS A 44 -4.44 16.96 21.19
CA CYS A 44 -5.79 17.38 21.55
C CYS A 44 -6.75 17.05 20.41
N LEU A 45 -7.82 16.32 20.72
CA LEU A 45 -8.85 15.99 19.73
C LEU A 45 -9.83 17.15 19.59
N GLU A 46 -10.03 17.59 18.36
CA GLU A 46 -10.95 18.67 18.02
C GLU A 46 -11.86 18.25 16.86
N LYS A 47 -12.95 19.01 16.69
CA LYS A 47 -13.83 18.86 15.54
C LYS A 47 -13.10 19.25 14.26
N GLY A 48 -13.25 18.45 13.21
CA GLY A 48 -12.76 18.75 11.87
C GLY A 48 -13.57 19.85 11.20
N GLU A 49 -13.16 20.26 10.00
CA GLU A 49 -13.82 21.33 9.24
C GLU A 49 -15.15 20.87 8.62
N THR A 50 -15.28 19.57 8.36
CA THR A 50 -16.45 18.96 7.74
C THR A 50 -17.21 18.08 8.74
N ALA A 51 -18.43 17.69 8.39
CA ALA A 51 -19.20 16.77 9.22
C ALA A 51 -18.49 15.40 9.29
N ASN A 52 -18.46 14.80 10.48
CA ASN A 52 -17.83 13.51 10.76
C ASN A 52 -16.30 13.45 10.54
N THR A 53 -15.62 14.60 10.48
CA THR A 53 -14.15 14.65 10.52
C THR A 53 -13.67 15.18 11.87
N TYR A 54 -12.46 14.78 12.23
CA TYR A 54 -11.81 15.17 13.46
C TYR A 54 -10.40 15.62 13.15
N LYS A 55 -9.79 16.38 14.06
CA LYS A 55 -8.37 16.73 13.95
C LYS A 55 -7.68 16.57 15.29
N LEU A 56 -6.43 16.14 15.24
CA LEU A 56 -5.52 16.13 16.37
C LEU A 56 -4.65 17.39 16.28
N THR A 57 -4.78 18.30 17.23
CA THR A 57 -3.93 19.50 17.34
C THR A 57 -2.91 19.32 18.46
N ASN A 58 -1.94 20.23 18.54
CA ASN A 58 -0.90 20.20 19.58
C ASN A 58 -0.20 18.83 19.68
N VAL A 59 0.02 18.17 18.54
CA VAL A 59 0.57 16.82 18.51
C VAL A 59 1.99 16.83 19.06
N THR A 60 2.21 16.00 20.07
CA THR A 60 3.50 15.80 20.73
C THR A 60 4.34 14.77 19.97
N GLY A 61 5.66 14.87 20.08
CA GLY A 61 6.58 13.97 19.39
C GLY A 61 7.03 14.44 18.00
N LYS A 62 7.54 13.49 17.21
CA LYS A 62 8.05 13.72 15.85
C LYS A 62 6.92 13.56 14.85
N GLY A 63 6.72 14.56 13.99
CA GLY A 63 5.68 14.53 12.97
C GLY A 63 4.97 15.88 12.82
N PRO A 64 3.91 15.92 12.02
CA PRO A 64 3.08 17.12 11.88
C PRO A 64 2.44 17.48 13.22
N LYS A 65 2.33 18.79 13.49
CA LYS A 65 1.73 19.33 14.73
C LYS A 65 0.21 19.30 14.73
N THR A 66 -0.37 19.09 13.56
CA THR A 66 -1.80 18.92 13.33
C THR A 66 -2.01 17.75 12.39
N VAL A 67 -2.96 16.87 12.70
CA VAL A 67 -3.33 15.71 11.88
C VAL A 67 -4.84 15.73 11.67
N GLU A 68 -5.28 15.58 10.43
CA GLU A 68 -6.70 15.41 10.13
C GLU A 68 -7.06 13.92 10.10
N ILE A 69 -8.22 13.59 10.66
CA ILE A 69 -8.79 12.25 10.72
C ILE A 69 -10.02 12.29 9.83
N VAL A 70 -9.78 11.97 8.56
CA VAL A 70 -10.79 11.69 7.54
C VAL A 70 -10.92 10.17 7.50
N ASP A 71 -12.12 9.62 7.62
CA ASP A 71 -12.40 8.17 7.72
C ASP A 71 -12.14 7.51 9.08
N VAL A 72 -12.99 7.85 10.05
CA VAL A 72 -13.13 7.08 11.29
C VAL A 72 -13.79 5.73 10.98
N ALA A 73 -13.25 4.64 11.56
CA ALA A 73 -13.82 3.30 11.40
C ALA A 73 -15.30 3.27 11.84
N SER A 74 -16.13 2.52 11.11
CA SER A 74 -17.56 2.41 11.40
C SER A 74 -17.81 1.92 12.83
N GLY A 75 -18.72 2.59 13.54
CA GLY A 75 -19.04 2.27 14.93
C GLY A 75 -18.12 2.90 15.98
N VAL A 76 -17.09 3.64 15.57
CA VAL A 76 -16.27 4.46 16.48
C VAL A 76 -16.85 5.87 16.52
N ASP A 77 -17.24 6.32 17.71
CA ASP A 77 -17.65 7.70 17.95
C ASP A 77 -16.55 8.46 18.71
N LEU A 78 -15.99 9.47 18.05
CA LEU A 78 -14.94 10.31 18.61
C LEU A 78 -15.50 11.60 19.24
N ALA A 79 -16.79 11.89 19.06
CA ALA A 79 -17.43 13.08 19.61
C ALA A 79 -17.30 13.23 21.14
N PRO A 80 -17.42 12.17 21.95
CA PRO A 80 -17.24 12.26 23.41
C PRO A 80 -15.82 12.64 23.83
N HIS A 81 -14.84 12.49 22.93
CA HIS A 81 -13.43 12.72 23.20
C HIS A 81 -12.96 14.10 22.73
N ILE A 82 -13.81 14.89 22.07
CA ILE A 82 -13.48 16.26 21.68
C ILE A 82 -13.14 17.08 22.94
N GLY A 83 -12.04 17.84 22.86
CA GLY A 83 -11.51 18.65 23.96
C GLY A 83 -10.55 17.90 24.89
N HIS A 84 -10.40 16.58 24.73
CA HIS A 84 -9.44 15.78 25.49
C HIS A 84 -8.13 15.57 24.73
N THR A 85 -7.04 15.35 25.47
CA THR A 85 -5.82 14.80 24.90
C THR A 85 -5.99 13.29 24.72
N VAL A 86 -5.83 12.83 23.49
CA VAL A 86 -5.96 11.41 23.13
C VAL A 86 -4.69 10.92 22.44
N THR A 87 -4.50 9.60 22.46
CA THR A 87 -3.43 8.93 21.72
C THR A 87 -4.06 8.00 20.69
N ILE A 88 -3.71 8.20 19.42
CA ILE A 88 -4.12 7.36 18.30
C ILE A 88 -2.94 6.43 17.97
N THR A 89 -3.22 5.19 17.55
CA THR A 89 -2.21 4.14 17.28
C THR A 89 -2.48 3.43 15.98
#